data_AF-A0A840J2H9-F1
#
_entry.id   AF-A0A840J2H9-F1
#
_cell.length_a   1.000
_cell.length_b   1.000
_cell.length_c   1.000
_cell.angle_alpha   90.00
_cell.angle_beta   90.00
_cell.angle_gamma   90.00
#
_symmetry.space_group_name_H-M   'P 1'
#
loop_
_entity.id
_entity.type
_entity.pdbx_description
1 polymer ?
#
loop_
_entity_poly.entity_id
_entity_poly.type
_entity_poly.pdbx_seq_one_letter_code
_entity_poly.pdbx_strand_id
1 'polypeptide(L)'
;MTPRRAVGQPERTDPGLERLLETGPFAEALRAAIRARGLGLERIRYRLRDRGTSLSLATLSHWQSGRCRPERRDSLLALRNLEDILGVPDGALRRLVGPPRSRGRHRH
;
A
#
# COMPACT_ATOMS: atom_id res chain seq x y z
N MET A 1 8.08 -35.78 15.41
CA MET A 1 6.81 -35.03 15.43
C MET A 1 7.11 -33.57 15.17
N THR A 2 6.73 -33.06 14.01
CA THR A 2 6.85 -31.64 13.66
C THR A 2 5.49 -30.99 13.88
N PRO A 3 5.46 -29.75 14.37
CA PRO A 3 4.60 -28.79 13.71
C PRO A 3 5.45 -27.71 13.03
N ARG A 4 5.16 -27.61 11.74
CA ARG A 4 5.56 -26.63 10.75
C ARG A 4 5.26 -25.19 11.22
N ARG A 5 6.27 -24.43 11.65
CA ARG A 5 6.29 -22.95 11.53
C ARG A 5 7.09 -22.64 10.26
N ALA A 6 6.47 -22.55 9.09
CA ALA A 6 5.61 -21.46 8.62
C ALA A 6 6.35 -20.10 8.61
N VAL A 7 6.87 -19.82 7.41
CA VAL A 7 7.07 -18.49 6.79
C VAL A 7 8.25 -17.65 7.35
N GLY A 8 9.13 -17.27 6.42
CA GLY A 8 10.38 -16.56 6.66
C GLY A 8 10.24 -15.33 7.55
N GLN A 9 11.33 -14.99 8.24
CA GLN A 9 11.53 -13.68 8.85
C GLN A 9 10.98 -12.61 7.91
N PRO A 10 9.93 -11.86 8.29
CA PRO A 10 9.56 -10.68 7.54
C PRO A 10 10.80 -9.79 7.60
N GLU A 11 11.36 -9.50 6.42
CA GLU A 11 12.44 -8.53 6.25
C GLU A 11 12.03 -7.31 7.04
N ARG A 12 12.82 -6.99 8.09
CA ARG A 12 12.45 -6.06 9.18
C ARG A 12 11.62 -4.93 8.60
N THR A 13 10.30 -5.05 8.69
CA THR A 13 9.42 -4.02 8.17
C THR A 13 9.80 -2.80 8.97
N ASP A 14 10.20 -1.72 8.31
CA ASP A 14 10.66 -0.54 9.03
C ASP A 14 9.61 -0.25 10.11
N PRO A 15 9.97 -0.20 11.42
CA PRO A 15 8.97 -0.04 12.48
C PRO A 15 8.19 1.28 12.31
N GLY A 16 8.77 2.25 11.60
CA GLY A 16 8.07 3.44 11.12
C GLY A 16 7.00 3.16 10.07
N LEU A 17 7.24 2.25 9.11
CA LEU A 17 6.27 1.82 8.12
C LEU A 17 5.10 1.08 8.76
N GLU A 18 5.35 0.16 9.70
CA GLU A 18 4.28 -0.55 10.41
C GLU A 18 3.34 0.43 11.12
N ARG A 19 3.90 1.40 11.85
CA ARG A 19 3.09 2.42 12.53
C ARG A 19 2.30 3.30 11.57
N LEU A 20 2.85 3.62 10.40
CA LEU A 20 2.15 4.31 9.32
C LEU A 20 1.02 3.46 8.72
N LEU A 21 1.22 2.15 8.60
CA LEU A 21 0.21 1.22 8.11
C LEU A 21 -0.94 1.01 9.12
N GLU A 22 -0.67 1.17 10.42
CA GLU A 22 -1.68 1.04 11.47
C GLU A 22 -2.48 2.32 11.72
N THR A 23 -1.81 3.47 11.76
CA THR A 23 -2.40 4.75 12.22
C THR A 23 -2.10 5.94 11.32
N GLY A 24 -1.20 5.78 10.34
CA GLY A 24 -0.78 6.84 9.44
C GLY A 24 -1.77 7.12 8.32
N PRO A 25 -1.64 8.27 7.64
CA PRO A 25 -2.42 8.54 6.46
C PRO A 25 -2.00 7.60 5.32
N PHE A 26 -3.00 7.06 4.61
CA PHE A 26 -2.80 6.16 3.46
C PHE A 26 -1.74 6.65 2.47
N ALA A 27 -1.73 7.96 2.17
CA ALA A 27 -0.77 8.59 1.29
C ALA A 27 0.68 8.43 1.76
N GLU A 28 0.95 8.60 3.06
CA GLU A 28 2.30 8.43 3.61
C GLU A 28 2.68 6.97 3.74
N ALA A 29 1.77 6.12 4.20
CA ALA A 29 1.99 4.68 4.27
C ALA A 29 2.31 4.11 2.88
N LEU A 30 1.60 4.55 1.84
CA LEU A 30 1.87 4.17 0.45
C LEU A 30 3.24 4.67 -0.02
N ARG A 31 3.60 5.94 0.24
CA ARG A 31 4.93 6.47 -0.13
C ARG A 31 6.06 5.74 0.60
N ALA A 32 5.89 5.46 1.90
CA ALA A 32 6.85 4.74 2.72
C ALA A 32 7.02 3.30 2.21
N ALA A 33 5.94 2.58 1.92
CA ALA A 33 5.99 1.22 1.37
C ALA A 33 6.69 1.18 0.00
N ILE A 34 6.39 2.15 -0.88
CA ILE A 34 7.05 2.26 -2.19
C ILE A 34 8.55 2.52 -2.04
N ARG A 35 8.93 3.43 -1.12
CA ARG A 35 10.34 3.74 -0.82
C ARG A 35 11.08 2.56 -0.21
N ALA A 36 10.48 1.86 0.76
CA ALA A 36 11.04 0.66 1.37
C ALA A 36 11.29 -0.44 0.33
N ARG A 37 10.38 -0.57 -0.65
CA ARG A 37 10.53 -1.52 -1.75
C ARG A 37 11.49 -1.06 -2.86
N GLY A 38 11.83 0.22 -2.92
CA GLY A 38 12.66 0.80 -3.97
C GLY A 38 12.03 0.72 -5.37
N LEU A 39 10.70 0.64 -5.48
CA LEU A 39 10.01 0.51 -6.76
C LEU A 39 9.54 1.87 -7.28
N GLY A 40 9.80 2.15 -8.56
CA GLY A 40 9.17 3.28 -9.25
C GLY A 40 7.68 3.02 -9.53
N LEU A 41 6.90 4.10 -9.63
CA LEU A 41 5.47 4.03 -9.96
C LEU A 41 5.19 3.31 -11.29
N GLU A 42 6.09 3.45 -12.27
CA GLU A 42 5.99 2.75 -13.55
C GLU A 42 6.12 1.23 -13.40
N ARG A 43 7.04 0.77 -12.54
CA ARG A 43 7.25 -0.66 -12.30
C ARG A 43 6.07 -1.27 -11.55
N ILE A 44 5.50 -0.51 -10.63
CA ILE A 44 4.26 -0.85 -9.95
C ILE A 44 3.11 -0.97 -10.95
N ARG A 45 2.92 0.03 -11.83
CA ARG A 45 1.90 0.00 -12.89
C ARG A 45 2.06 -1.22 -13.79
N TYR A 46 3.29 -1.51 -14.22
CA TYR A 46 3.58 -2.66 -15.08
C TYR A 46 3.17 -3.98 -14.42
N ARG A 47 3.55 -4.18 -13.15
CA ARG A 47 3.18 -5.37 -12.38
C ARG A 47 1.68 -5.49 -12.10
N LEU A 48 0.99 -4.37 -11.88
CA LEU A 48 -0.46 -4.37 -11.73
C LEU A 48 -1.16 -4.79 -13.03
N ARG A 49 -0.69 -4.27 -14.17
CA ARG A 49 -1.21 -4.64 -15.49
C ARG A 49 -0.98 -6.12 -15.78
N ASP A 50 0.19 -6.65 -15.45
CA ASP A 50 0.52 -8.08 -15.57
C ASP A 50 -0.47 -8.97 -14.79
N ARG A 51 -0.94 -8.49 -13.63
CA ARG A 51 -1.98 -9.16 -12.81
C ARG A 51 -3.42 -8.85 -13.24
N GLY A 52 -3.61 -8.30 -14.43
CA GLY A 52 -4.93 -8.00 -15.00
C GLY A 52 -5.58 -6.72 -14.43
N THR A 53 -4.86 -5.92 -13.64
CA THR A 53 -5.40 -4.67 -13.08
C THR A 53 -4.74 -3.44 -13.69
N SER A 54 -5.48 -2.68 -14.51
CA SER A 54 -4.97 -1.45 -15.11
C SER A 54 -5.19 -0.25 -14.21
N LEU A 55 -4.11 0.26 -13.61
CA LEU A 55 -4.10 1.55 -12.89
C LEU A 55 -3.24 2.58 -13.63
N SER A 56 -3.75 3.81 -13.74
CA SER A 56 -2.98 4.91 -14.33
C SER A 56 -1.97 5.49 -13.34
N LEU A 57 -0.83 5.94 -13.86
CA LEU A 57 0.18 6.69 -13.10
C LEU A 57 -0.42 7.91 -12.38
N ALA A 58 -1.33 8.63 -13.06
CA ALA A 58 -2.07 9.74 -12.47
C ALA A 58 -2.90 9.31 -11.26
N THR A 59 -3.54 8.13 -11.31
CA THR A 59 -4.32 7.58 -10.19
C THR A 59 -3.41 7.28 -8.99
N LEU A 60 -2.27 6.63 -9.23
CA LEU A 60 -1.28 6.35 -8.18
C LEU A 60 -0.72 7.64 -7.57
N SER A 61 -0.45 8.67 -8.39
CA SER A 61 0.01 9.98 -7.93
C SER A 61 -1.04 10.70 -7.09
N HIS A 62 -2.32 10.65 -7.49
CA HIS A 62 -3.42 11.20 -6.70
C HIS A 62 -3.61 10.47 -5.36
N TRP A 63 -3.38 9.15 -5.32
CA TRP A 63 -3.38 8.34 -4.10
C TRP A 63 -2.25 8.73 -3.15
N GLN A 64 -1.03 8.92 -3.68
CA GLN A 64 0.12 9.40 -2.92
C GLN A 64 -0.06 10.83 -2.39
N SER A 65 -0.88 11.65 -3.03
CA SER A 65 -1.16 13.02 -2.60
C SER A 65 -2.38 13.11 -1.68
N GLY A 66 -3.07 11.99 -1.44
CA GLY A 66 -4.32 11.96 -0.67
C GLY A 66 -5.49 12.69 -1.33
N ARG A 67 -5.37 13.06 -2.62
CA ARG A 67 -6.42 13.76 -3.38
C ARG A 67 -7.57 12.83 -3.77
N CYS A 68 -7.28 11.56 -4.06
CA CYS A 68 -8.27 10.54 -4.33
C CYS A 68 -7.98 9.29 -3.50
N ARG A 69 -9.04 8.55 -3.13
CA ARG A 69 -8.94 7.27 -2.42
C ARG A 69 -9.55 6.15 -3.27
N PRO A 70 -9.05 4.91 -3.18
CA PRO A 70 -9.62 3.78 -3.90
C PRO A 70 -10.97 3.35 -3.30
N GLU A 71 -12.08 3.88 -3.82
CA GLU A 71 -13.44 3.54 -3.33
C GLU A 71 -14.14 2.48 -4.20
N ARG A 72 -13.66 2.27 -5.43
CA ARG A 72 -14.26 1.33 -6.39
C ARG A 72 -13.73 -0.09 -6.17
N ARG A 73 -14.54 -1.10 -6.48
CA ARG A 73 -14.15 -2.53 -6.40
C ARG A 73 -12.87 -2.83 -7.18
N ASP A 74 -12.74 -2.30 -8.39
CA ASP A 74 -11.54 -2.46 -9.23
C ASP A 74 -10.30 -1.85 -8.59
N SER A 75 -10.45 -0.67 -7.97
CA SER A 75 -9.36 0.01 -7.26
C SER A 75 -8.96 -0.76 -5.99
N LEU A 76 -9.91 -1.39 -5.29
CA LEU A 76 -9.61 -2.25 -4.14
C LEU A 76 -8.88 -3.53 -4.55
N LEU A 77 -9.24 -4.11 -5.69
CA LEU A 77 -8.52 -5.24 -6.28
C LEU A 77 -7.09 -4.82 -6.65
N ALA A 78 -6.93 -3.65 -7.26
CA ALA A 78 -5.64 -3.07 -7.59
C ALA A 78 -4.79 -2.83 -6.33
N LEU A 79 -5.42 -2.31 -5.28
CA LEU A 79 -4.77 -2.07 -3.99
C LEU A 79 -4.28 -3.36 -3.35
N ARG A 80 -5.06 -4.45 -3.42
CA ARG A 80 -4.63 -5.75 -2.92
C ARG A 80 -3.40 -6.28 -3.65
N ASN A 81 -3.38 -6.18 -4.98
CA ASN A 81 -2.21 -6.57 -5.77
C ASN A 81 -1.01 -5.67 -5.48
N LEU A 82 -1.24 -4.38 -5.23
CA LEU A 82 -0.22 -3.44 -4.83
C LEU A 82 0.41 -3.82 -3.49
N GLU A 83 -0.40 -4.20 -2.49
CA GLU A 83 0.07 -4.66 -1.18
C GLU A 83 1.05 -5.85 -1.32
N ASP A 84 0.70 -6.83 -2.15
CA ASP A 84 1.56 -7.99 -2.46
C ASP A 84 2.87 -7.59 -3.16
N ILE A 85 2.81 -6.68 -4.14
CA ILE A 85 4.00 -6.20 -4.86
C ILE A 85 4.96 -5.46 -3.91
N LEU A 86 4.40 -4.67 -2.99
CA LEU A 86 5.14 -3.90 -1.99
C LEU A 86 5.64 -4.78 -0.84
N GLY A 87 5.10 -5.98 -0.67
CA GLY A 87 5.43 -6.89 0.43
C GLY A 87 4.87 -6.42 1.78
N VAL A 88 3.80 -5.62 1.77
CA VAL A 88 3.09 -5.21 2.99
C VAL A 88 1.97 -6.20 3.31
N PRO A 89 1.50 -6.27 4.57
CA PRO A 89 0.42 -7.17 4.94
C PRO A 89 -0.85 -6.92 4.12
N ASP A 90 -1.55 -7.99 3.74
CA ASP A 90 -2.86 -7.91 3.07
C ASP A 90 -3.82 -7.04 3.88
N GLY A 91 -4.42 -6.07 3.20
CA GLY A 91 -5.38 -5.17 3.80
C GLY A 91 -4.79 -4.10 4.74
N ALA A 92 -3.47 -4.01 4.92
CA ALA A 92 -2.84 -2.94 5.70
C ALA A 92 -3.16 -1.55 5.11
N LEU A 93 -2.94 -1.37 3.81
CA LEU A 93 -3.31 -0.15 3.10
C LEU A 93 -4.83 -0.05 2.93
N ARG A 94 -5.51 -1.18 2.69
CA ARG A 94 -6.98 -1.19 2.52
C ARG A 94 -7.74 -0.69 3.76
N ARG A 95 -7.23 -1.01 4.96
CA ARG A 95 -7.80 -0.52 6.23
C ARG A 95 -7.70 1.00 6.37
N LEU A 96 -6.63 1.61 5.84
CA LEU A 96 -6.45 3.07 5.83
C LEU A 96 -7.34 3.81 4.82
N VAL A 97 -7.89 3.08 3.85
CA VAL A 97 -8.83 3.60 2.84
C VAL A 97 -10.27 3.59 3.37
N GLY A 98 -10.58 2.70 4.32
CA GLY A 98 -11.86 2.65 5.06
C GLY A 98 -12.21 3.98 5.75
N PRO A 99 -13.46 4.13 6.23
CA PRO A 99 -14.07 5.44 6.48
C PRO A 99 -13.15 6.33 7.32
N PRO A 100 -12.96 7.59 6.86
CA PRO A 100 -11.87 8.45 7.28
C PRO A 100 -11.88 8.61 8.80
N ARG A 101 -10.84 8.12 9.50
CA ARG A 101 -10.49 8.75 10.76
C ARG A 101 -9.91 10.13 10.43
N SER A 102 -10.62 11.12 10.92
CA SER A 102 -10.47 12.54 10.64
C SER A 102 -9.05 13.06 10.89
N ARG A 103 -8.48 13.66 9.84
CA ARG A 103 -7.56 14.80 9.78
C ARG A 103 -6.74 15.13 11.05
N GLY A 104 -5.45 14.88 10.98
CA GLY A 104 -4.41 15.61 11.71
C GLY A 104 -3.35 16.14 10.76
N ARG A 105 -3.58 17.34 10.21
CA ARG A 105 -2.55 18.33 9.78
C ARG A 105 -1.30 17.78 9.05
N HIS A 106 -1.36 17.67 7.72
CA HIS A 106 -0.15 17.64 6.89
C HIS A 106 0.19 19.07 6.46
N ARG A 107 1.17 19.66 7.14
CA ARG A 107 1.77 20.96 6.80
C ARG A 107 3.27 20.72 6.85
N HIS A 108 3.90 20.66 5.69
CA HIS A 108 5.35 20.70 5.50
C HIS A 108 5.65 21.55 4.27
#